data_AF-A0A920ARK2-F1
#
_entry.id   AF-A0A920ARK2-F1
#
_cell.length_a   1.000
_cell.length_b   1.000
_cell.length_c   1.000
_cell.angle_alpha   90.00
_cell.angle_beta   90.00
_cell.angle_gamma   90.00
#
_symmetry.space_group_name_H-M   'P 1'
#
loop_
_entity.id
_entity.type
_entity.pdbx_description
1 polymer ?
#
loop_
_entity_poly.entity_id
_entity_poly.type
_entity_poly.pdbx_seq_one_letter_code
_entity_poly.pdbx_strand_id
1 'polypeptide(L)'
;MCKFRFFSVTDHAEYLTRREWMETIDSLRSCSDVSKRSDESEIIPFLGWEWTQTSLNPKNHYGHKNVILKSLDKNLPKRPIGAPDHKFFQSIVDTPISLLFGAMVYDYENMSNYLDFRQRQLIIRSLEYCDKNTHVKDLPLDCLEIADKPSDLYKKLNQWEVEALVIPHGSAWGNTSPAMASWDNQLNSKEHDPKYQNLVEIFQDMGTLRSFVHGRLFNEVDDRYECPSPTEKYVPDCFQAGEIIKERCRVSAGDEATCDARAKEAILNFTKANPYGLLTVPNNRPYEWLNSGQCQDCFLPAFDYRPRSSVQYALALRNFNDTNTEPYRFGFIGSSDHHSSRSGSGYKEVDRIRNTDSKYRSSNTIMSLGQSEEFLIPKSQEINLEQMIDRMKPSQGERVASFLYTGGLIATHVTAKNRDALWKSLNRREVYATSGDRILLWFDLINHPEGTKPMGSEFYLSENPRFKVRAIGSHKQRPGCD
;
A
#
# COMPACT_ATOMS: atom_id res chain seq x y z
N MET A 1 6.42 -7.58 -32.59
CA MET A 1 6.30 -7.93 -31.16
C MET A 1 5.16 -7.08 -30.59
N CYS A 2 3.96 -7.65 -30.56
CA CYS A 2 2.71 -6.89 -30.41
C CYS A 2 2.40 -6.60 -28.94
N LYS A 3 2.73 -5.41 -28.46
CA LYS A 3 2.42 -4.93 -27.10
C LYS A 3 1.04 -4.25 -27.09
N PHE A 4 -0.02 -4.98 -26.72
CA PHE A 4 -1.28 -4.33 -26.31
C PHE A 4 -1.14 -3.88 -24.85
N ARG A 5 -1.92 -2.88 -24.44
CA ARG A 5 -1.80 -2.27 -23.10
C ARG A 5 -3.11 -2.42 -22.34
N PHE A 6 -3.03 -2.44 -21.02
CA PHE A 6 -4.19 -2.39 -20.15
C PHE A 6 -3.81 -1.63 -18.88
N PHE A 7 -4.82 -1.11 -18.20
CA PHE A 7 -4.68 -0.40 -16.94
C PHE A 7 -5.99 -0.50 -16.16
N SER A 8 -5.96 -0.17 -14.88
CA SER A 8 -7.17 0.05 -14.08
C SER A 8 -7.12 1.44 -13.48
N VAL A 9 -8.28 2.06 -13.30
CA VAL A 9 -8.44 3.23 -12.43
C VAL A 9 -8.99 2.70 -11.11
N THR A 10 -8.29 2.96 -10.02
CA THR A 10 -8.57 2.43 -8.69
C THR A 10 -8.50 3.52 -7.64
N ASP A 11 -9.30 4.57 -7.81
CA ASP A 11 -9.38 5.64 -6.82
C ASP A 11 -9.91 5.11 -5.47
N HIS A 12 -9.51 5.73 -4.36
CA HIS A 12 -10.04 5.45 -3.02
C HIS A 12 -11.57 5.57 -2.98
N ALA A 13 -12.25 4.47 -2.64
CA ALA A 13 -13.71 4.42 -2.61
C ALA A 13 -14.33 5.22 -1.47
N GLU A 14 -13.56 5.45 -0.41
CA GLU A 14 -13.98 5.98 0.89
C GLU A 14 -14.74 7.29 0.79
N TYR A 15 -14.33 8.15 -0.14
CA TYR A 15 -14.92 9.46 -0.39
C TYR A 15 -15.22 9.67 -1.87
N LEU A 16 -15.32 8.61 -2.68
CA LEU A 16 -15.66 8.74 -4.08
C LEU A 16 -17.16 9.04 -4.20
N THR A 17 -17.48 10.22 -4.73
CA THR A 17 -18.88 10.60 -4.92
C THR A 17 -19.49 9.81 -6.08
N ARG A 18 -20.82 9.70 -6.10
CA ARG A 18 -21.53 9.08 -7.23
C ARG A 18 -21.20 9.77 -8.56
N ARG A 19 -21.09 11.11 -8.56
CA ARG A 19 -20.73 11.86 -9.76
C ARG A 19 -19.38 11.42 -10.30
N GLU A 20 -18.36 11.39 -9.44
CA GLU A 20 -17.00 10.97 -9.80
C GLU A 20 -16.97 9.51 -10.25
N TRP A 21 -17.70 8.62 -9.59
CA TRP A 21 -17.84 7.23 -10.00
C TRP A 21 -18.41 7.09 -11.42
N MET A 22 -19.47 7.84 -11.74
CA MET A 22 -20.07 7.84 -13.08
C MET A 22 -19.14 8.46 -14.13
N GLU A 23 -18.45 9.56 -13.79
CA GLU A 23 -17.44 10.18 -14.66
C GLU A 23 -16.30 9.20 -14.99
N THR A 24 -15.84 8.41 -14.01
CA THR A 24 -14.85 7.35 -14.22
C THR A 24 -15.37 6.26 -15.16
N ILE A 25 -16.61 5.79 -14.97
CA ILE A 25 -17.24 4.79 -15.86
C ILE A 25 -17.31 5.31 -17.29
N ASP A 26 -17.81 6.53 -17.49
CA ASP A 26 -18.00 7.12 -18.81
C ASP A 26 -16.66 7.41 -19.51
N SER A 27 -15.65 7.83 -18.74
CA SER A 27 -14.27 8.01 -19.22
C SER A 27 -13.68 6.69 -19.71
N LEU A 28 -13.82 5.59 -18.95
CA LEU A 28 -13.29 4.28 -19.33
C LEU A 28 -14.03 3.67 -20.54
N ARG A 29 -15.35 3.87 -20.64
CA ARG A 29 -16.13 3.50 -21.83
C ARG A 29 -15.65 4.25 -23.06
N SER A 30 -15.52 5.57 -22.95
CA SER A 30 -15.02 6.43 -24.02
C SER A 30 -13.61 6.00 -24.45
N CYS A 31 -12.72 5.73 -23.50
CA CYS A 31 -11.38 5.21 -23.77
C CYS A 31 -11.43 3.87 -24.52
N SER A 32 -12.26 2.93 -24.07
CA SER A 32 -12.41 1.63 -24.73
C SER A 32 -12.94 1.77 -26.16
N ASP A 33 -13.89 2.68 -26.41
CA ASP A 33 -14.49 2.86 -27.72
C ASP A 33 -13.56 3.58 -28.71
N VAL A 34 -12.87 4.63 -28.26
CA VAL A 34 -11.85 5.29 -29.07
C VAL A 34 -10.71 4.33 -29.40
N SER A 35 -10.29 3.52 -28.41
CA SER A 35 -9.20 2.58 -28.61
C SER A 35 -9.49 1.49 -29.64
N LYS A 36 -10.75 1.03 -29.78
CA LYS A 36 -11.15 0.04 -30.79
C LYS A 36 -11.10 0.58 -32.21
N ARG A 37 -11.17 1.91 -32.38
CA ARG A 37 -11.18 2.58 -33.70
C ARG A 37 -9.78 2.94 -34.20
N SER A 38 -8.74 2.75 -33.37
CA SER A 38 -7.36 3.09 -33.70
C SER A 38 -6.55 1.84 -34.04
N ASP A 39 -5.84 1.87 -35.18
CA ASP A 39 -5.16 0.70 -35.74
C ASP A 39 -3.83 0.34 -35.05
N GLU A 40 -3.25 1.24 -34.22
CA GLU A 40 -1.85 1.09 -33.80
C GLU A 40 -1.64 0.40 -32.43
N SER A 41 -2.55 0.53 -31.46
CA SER A 41 -2.48 -0.26 -30.21
C SER A 41 -3.76 -0.20 -29.37
N GLU A 42 -4.54 -1.27 -29.35
CA GLU A 42 -5.69 -1.41 -28.44
C GLU A 42 -5.25 -1.33 -26.96
N ILE A 43 -5.98 -0.52 -26.19
CA ILE A 43 -5.87 -0.33 -24.75
C ILE A 43 -7.15 -0.87 -24.11
N ILE A 44 -6.99 -1.73 -23.11
CA ILE A 44 -8.12 -2.32 -22.39
C ILE A 44 -8.20 -1.69 -20.99
N PRO A 45 -9.10 -0.72 -20.75
CA PRO A 45 -9.32 -0.15 -19.43
C PRO A 45 -10.10 -1.11 -18.53
N PHE A 46 -9.74 -1.23 -17.26
CA PHE A 46 -10.57 -1.85 -16.23
C PHE A 46 -11.12 -0.79 -15.29
N LEU A 47 -12.37 -0.99 -14.89
CA LEU A 47 -13.01 -0.20 -13.84
C LEU A 47 -12.67 -0.85 -12.50
N GLY A 48 -12.36 -0.04 -11.50
CA GLY A 48 -12.06 -0.50 -10.17
C GLY A 48 -12.10 0.61 -9.15
N TRP A 49 -11.73 0.27 -7.93
CA TRP A 49 -11.53 1.20 -6.82
C TRP A 49 -10.55 0.59 -5.83
N GLU A 50 -9.94 1.42 -4.99
CA GLU A 50 -9.20 0.95 -3.84
C GLU A 50 -10.14 0.89 -2.62
N TRP A 51 -10.14 -0.25 -1.95
CA TRP A 51 -10.71 -0.43 -0.61
C TRP A 51 -9.57 -0.28 0.41
N THR A 52 -9.55 0.84 1.13
CA THR A 52 -8.41 1.29 1.93
C THR A 52 -8.72 1.16 3.42
N GLN A 53 -8.43 -0.03 3.97
CA GLN A 53 -8.64 -0.30 5.39
C GLN A 53 -7.36 -0.13 6.20
N THR A 54 -7.45 0.67 7.25
CA THR A 54 -6.36 0.87 8.20
C THR A 54 -6.87 0.67 9.63
N SER A 55 -5.99 0.28 10.54
CA SER A 55 -6.29 0.13 11.97
C SER A 55 -4.98 0.23 12.74
N LEU A 56 -4.99 0.95 13.86
CA LEU A 56 -3.85 0.98 14.77
C LEU A 56 -3.74 -0.30 15.60
N ASN A 57 -4.85 -1.02 15.78
CA ASN A 57 -4.84 -2.36 16.35
C ASN A 57 -4.45 -3.36 15.26
N PRO A 58 -3.29 -4.02 15.38
CA PRO A 58 -2.81 -4.96 14.37
C PRO A 58 -3.76 -6.15 14.16
N LYS A 59 -4.59 -6.54 15.14
CA LYS A 59 -5.56 -7.66 14.99
C LYS A 59 -6.77 -7.32 14.10
N ASN A 60 -7.05 -6.02 13.92
CA ASN A 60 -8.16 -5.52 13.12
C ASN A 60 -7.68 -4.81 11.83
N HIS A 61 -6.43 -5.05 11.42
CA HIS A 61 -5.85 -4.47 10.22
C HIS A 61 -5.90 -5.46 9.05
N TYR A 62 -6.51 -5.05 7.95
CA TYR A 62 -6.70 -5.85 6.73
C TYR A 62 -5.94 -5.29 5.51
N GLY A 63 -5.38 -4.09 5.63
CA GLY A 63 -4.61 -3.44 4.58
C GLY A 63 -5.48 -2.96 3.41
N HIS A 64 -4.80 -2.63 2.31
CA HIS A 64 -5.43 -2.02 1.14
C HIS A 64 -5.65 -3.06 0.05
N LYS A 65 -6.72 -2.90 -0.74
CA LYS A 65 -7.10 -3.84 -1.79
C LYS A 65 -7.65 -3.10 -3.00
N ASN A 66 -7.07 -3.35 -4.16
CA ASN A 66 -7.62 -2.93 -5.43
C ASN A 66 -8.72 -3.90 -5.87
N VAL A 67 -9.95 -3.41 -5.99
CA VAL A 67 -11.07 -4.13 -6.57
C VAL A 67 -11.12 -3.82 -8.06
N ILE A 68 -11.01 -4.84 -8.90
CA ILE A 68 -11.00 -4.72 -10.36
C ILE A 68 -12.21 -5.46 -10.91
N LEU A 69 -13.02 -4.80 -11.73
CA LEU A 69 -14.20 -5.38 -12.36
C LEU A 69 -13.92 -5.78 -13.80
N LYS A 70 -14.37 -6.98 -14.19
CA LYS A 70 -14.22 -7.43 -15.58
C LYS A 70 -14.95 -6.53 -16.56
N SER A 71 -16.24 -6.31 -16.31
CA SER A 71 -17.16 -5.63 -17.22
C SER A 71 -17.09 -4.11 -17.05
N LEU A 72 -17.40 -3.39 -18.13
CA LEU A 72 -17.68 -1.95 -18.10
C LEU A 72 -19.18 -1.65 -18.29
N ASP A 73 -20.03 -2.68 -18.43
CA ASP A 73 -21.43 -2.49 -18.82
C ASP A 73 -22.41 -3.34 -18.03
N LYS A 74 -22.05 -4.60 -17.71
CA LYS A 74 -22.96 -5.56 -17.07
C LYS A 74 -22.81 -5.52 -15.56
N ASN A 75 -23.94 -5.43 -14.87
CA ASN A 75 -24.05 -5.54 -13.41
C ASN A 75 -23.13 -4.59 -12.63
N LEU A 76 -22.76 -3.44 -13.19
CA LEU A 76 -21.86 -2.52 -12.50
C LEU A 76 -22.45 -2.09 -11.14
N PRO A 77 -21.64 -2.10 -10.07
CA PRO A 77 -22.05 -1.49 -8.81
C PRO A 77 -22.43 -0.03 -9.04
N LYS A 78 -23.57 0.39 -8.49
CA LYS A 78 -24.02 1.79 -8.64
C LYS A 78 -23.16 2.78 -7.85
N ARG A 79 -22.30 2.27 -6.97
CA ARG A 79 -21.35 2.97 -6.12
C ARG A 79 -20.19 2.02 -5.77
N PRO A 80 -18.97 2.54 -5.56
CA PRO A 80 -17.87 1.73 -5.05
C PRO A 80 -18.11 1.37 -3.57
N ILE A 81 -17.34 0.40 -3.06
CA ILE A 81 -17.44 -0.07 -1.67
C ILE A 81 -16.13 0.29 -0.95
N GLY A 82 -16.18 1.27 -0.06
CA GLY A 82 -15.04 1.69 0.76
C GLY A 82 -14.95 0.94 2.08
N ALA A 83 -13.88 1.20 2.83
CA ALA A 83 -13.81 0.80 4.24
C ALA A 83 -14.60 1.79 5.13
N PRO A 84 -14.75 1.54 6.45
CA PRO A 84 -15.52 2.39 7.37
C PRO A 84 -14.68 3.34 8.24
N ASP A 85 -13.42 3.00 8.52
CA ASP A 85 -12.61 3.61 9.58
C ASP A 85 -11.41 4.32 8.94
N HIS A 86 -11.57 5.63 8.77
CA HIS A 86 -10.62 6.44 8.05
C HIS A 86 -10.05 7.54 8.93
N LYS A 87 -9.54 7.24 10.14
CA LYS A 87 -8.75 8.25 10.89
C LYS A 87 -7.68 8.92 10.01
N PHE A 88 -7.11 8.14 9.08
CA PHE A 88 -6.27 8.64 8.00
C PHE A 88 -6.97 9.72 7.15
N PHE A 89 -8.05 9.40 6.42
CA PHE A 89 -8.70 10.38 5.55
C PHE A 89 -9.50 11.45 6.31
N GLN A 90 -10.02 11.16 7.49
CA GLN A 90 -10.74 12.11 8.33
C GLN A 90 -9.81 13.23 8.82
N SER A 91 -8.53 12.93 9.10
CA SER A 91 -7.55 13.98 9.41
C SER A 91 -7.39 15.00 8.28
N ILE A 92 -7.48 14.55 7.02
CA ILE A 92 -7.43 15.39 5.83
C ILE A 92 -8.70 16.26 5.77
N VAL A 93 -9.87 15.66 6.01
CA VAL A 93 -11.18 16.35 6.05
C VAL A 93 -11.25 17.38 7.19
N ASP A 94 -10.59 17.11 8.30
CA ASP A 94 -10.62 17.92 9.52
C ASP A 94 -9.50 18.96 9.60
N THR A 95 -8.67 19.07 8.55
CA THR A 95 -7.66 20.13 8.46
C THR A 95 -8.29 21.50 8.74
N PRO A 96 -7.82 22.25 9.76
CA PRO A 96 -8.45 23.51 10.16
C PRO A 96 -8.44 24.56 9.06
N ILE A 97 -9.53 25.31 8.95
CA ILE A 97 -9.63 26.41 7.97
C ILE A 97 -8.58 27.50 8.21
N SER A 98 -8.13 27.70 9.46
CA SER A 98 -7.05 28.63 9.80
C SER A 98 -5.72 28.23 9.16
N LEU A 99 -5.42 26.93 9.10
CA LEU A 99 -4.22 26.42 8.43
C LEU A 99 -4.32 26.63 6.91
N LEU A 100 -5.48 26.34 6.32
CA LEU A 100 -5.72 26.58 4.90
C LEU A 100 -5.62 28.07 4.56
N PHE A 101 -6.16 28.94 5.40
CA PHE A 101 -6.05 30.39 5.22
C PHE A 101 -4.59 30.87 5.31
N GLY A 102 -3.83 30.38 6.30
CA GLY A 102 -2.40 30.66 6.40
C GLY A 102 -1.63 30.19 5.16
N ALA A 103 -1.93 29.00 4.65
CA ALA A 103 -1.33 28.47 3.43
C ALA A 103 -1.68 29.30 2.19
N MET A 104 -2.93 29.75 2.05
CA MET A 104 -3.35 30.63 0.94
C MET A 104 -2.65 31.99 0.97
N VAL A 105 -2.43 32.58 2.15
CA VAL A 105 -1.71 33.86 2.26
C VAL A 105 -0.22 33.68 1.92
N TYR A 106 0.37 32.56 2.32
CA TYR A 106 1.78 32.26 2.06
C TYR A 106 2.03 31.88 0.59
N ASP A 107 1.17 31.05 0.01
CA ASP A 107 1.26 30.49 -1.35
C ASP A 107 0.11 31.01 -2.21
N TYR A 108 0.04 32.34 -2.31
CA TYR A 108 -1.06 33.06 -2.96
C TYR A 108 -1.24 32.69 -4.44
N GLU A 109 -0.14 32.40 -5.16
CA GLU A 109 -0.20 32.00 -6.57
C GLU A 109 -0.98 30.69 -6.79
N ASN A 110 -1.02 29.80 -5.79
CA ASN A 110 -1.72 28.53 -5.84
C ASN A 110 -3.03 28.54 -5.03
N MET A 111 -3.57 29.71 -4.69
CA MET A 111 -4.78 29.87 -3.87
C MET A 111 -5.94 28.97 -4.33
N SER A 112 -6.15 28.80 -5.64
CA SER A 112 -7.21 27.95 -6.19
C SER A 112 -7.14 26.51 -5.68
N ASN A 113 -5.94 25.93 -5.56
CA ASN A 113 -5.77 24.55 -5.10
C ASN A 113 -6.24 24.38 -3.65
N TYR A 114 -6.02 25.38 -2.81
CA TYR A 114 -6.49 25.37 -1.42
C TYR A 114 -8.01 25.57 -1.31
N LEU A 115 -8.59 26.38 -2.21
CA LEU A 115 -10.04 26.53 -2.31
C LEU A 115 -10.71 25.24 -2.81
N ASP A 116 -10.13 24.57 -3.81
CA ASP A 116 -10.58 23.28 -4.31
C ASP A 116 -10.51 22.21 -3.22
N PHE A 117 -9.41 22.19 -2.45
CA PHE A 117 -9.29 21.33 -1.27
C PHE A 117 -10.38 21.62 -0.23
N ARG A 118 -10.67 22.90 0.05
CA ARG A 118 -11.75 23.28 0.96
C ARG A 118 -13.13 22.85 0.44
N GLN A 119 -13.38 23.02 -0.86
CA GLN A 119 -14.61 22.54 -1.49
C GLN A 119 -14.74 21.01 -1.34
N ARG A 120 -13.65 20.28 -1.55
CA ARG A 120 -13.60 18.83 -1.36
C ARG A 120 -13.93 18.43 0.08
N GLN A 121 -13.39 19.12 1.09
CA GLN A 121 -13.75 18.87 2.49
C GLN A 121 -15.26 19.04 2.76
N LEU A 122 -15.88 20.07 2.18
CA LEU A 122 -17.32 20.34 2.35
C LEU A 122 -18.18 19.25 1.70
N ILE A 123 -17.81 18.79 0.50
CA ILE A 123 -18.49 17.69 -0.19
C ILE A 123 -18.42 16.43 0.66
N ILE A 124 -17.24 16.06 1.14
CA ILE A 124 -17.05 14.85 1.94
C ILE A 124 -17.91 14.89 3.21
N ARG A 125 -17.97 16.03 3.89
CA ARG A 125 -18.79 16.21 5.12
C ARG A 125 -20.29 16.11 4.89
N SER A 126 -20.76 16.28 3.66
CA SER A 126 -22.17 16.09 3.31
C SER A 126 -22.53 14.65 2.93
N LEU A 127 -21.55 13.75 2.83
CA LEU A 127 -21.80 12.36 2.48
C LEU A 127 -22.22 11.58 3.72
N GLU A 128 -23.22 10.72 3.56
CA GLU A 128 -23.71 9.82 4.61
C GLU A 128 -23.41 8.37 4.24
N TYR A 129 -23.15 7.54 5.25
CA TYR A 129 -22.99 6.11 5.05
C TYR A 129 -24.31 5.43 4.70
N CYS A 130 -24.26 4.47 3.79
CA CYS A 130 -25.38 3.60 3.50
C CYS A 130 -25.76 2.73 4.71
N ASP A 131 -27.04 2.36 4.83
CA ASP A 131 -27.48 1.40 5.82
C ASP A 131 -26.77 0.03 5.62
N LYS A 132 -26.18 -0.49 6.71
CA LYS A 132 -25.37 -1.71 6.63
C LYS A 132 -26.19 -2.98 6.38
N ASN A 133 -27.48 -2.96 6.71
CA ASN A 133 -28.35 -4.14 6.70
C ASN A 133 -29.18 -4.26 5.41
N THR A 134 -29.27 -3.19 4.64
CA THR A 134 -30.00 -3.14 3.38
C THR A 134 -29.19 -3.81 2.26
N HIS A 135 -29.88 -4.54 1.38
CA HIS A 135 -29.27 -5.19 0.24
C HIS A 135 -28.69 -4.17 -0.75
N VAL A 136 -27.54 -4.46 -1.37
CA VAL A 136 -26.78 -3.47 -2.17
C VAL A 136 -27.58 -2.80 -3.28
N LYS A 137 -28.51 -3.53 -3.90
CA LYS A 137 -29.33 -3.03 -5.01
C LYS A 137 -30.46 -2.07 -4.57
N ASP A 138 -30.84 -2.13 -3.29
CA ASP A 138 -31.95 -1.37 -2.69
C ASP A 138 -31.48 -0.12 -1.94
N LEU A 139 -30.17 -0.01 -1.71
CA LEU A 139 -29.56 1.14 -1.06
C LEU A 139 -29.63 2.41 -1.94
N PRO A 140 -29.73 3.61 -1.33
CA PRO A 140 -29.67 4.88 -2.04
C PRO A 140 -28.42 5.03 -2.90
N LEU A 141 -28.52 5.85 -3.94
CA LEU A 141 -27.42 6.06 -4.88
C LEU A 141 -26.36 7.05 -4.37
N ASP A 142 -26.77 7.95 -3.48
CA ASP A 142 -25.94 9.07 -3.03
C ASP A 142 -25.38 8.85 -1.60
N CYS A 143 -25.31 7.59 -1.16
CA CYS A 143 -24.67 7.19 0.11
C CYS A 143 -23.34 6.47 -0.13
N LEU A 144 -22.45 6.50 0.87
CA LEU A 144 -21.17 5.79 0.88
C LEU A 144 -21.37 4.34 1.30
N GLU A 145 -21.13 3.41 0.38
CA GLU A 145 -21.18 2.00 0.71
C GLU A 145 -19.90 1.55 1.41
N ILE A 146 -20.05 0.87 2.53
CA ILE A 146 -18.92 0.41 3.33
C ILE A 146 -18.91 -1.11 3.52
N ALA A 147 -17.72 -1.66 3.60
CA ALA A 147 -17.43 -3.03 4.03
C ALA A 147 -16.35 -2.96 5.11
N ASP A 148 -16.64 -3.46 6.31
CA ASP A 148 -15.74 -3.37 7.46
C ASP A 148 -14.56 -4.35 7.33
N LYS A 149 -14.78 -5.48 6.66
CA LYS A 149 -13.82 -6.58 6.49
C LYS A 149 -13.81 -7.12 5.06
N PRO A 150 -12.77 -7.88 4.66
CA PRO A 150 -12.73 -8.54 3.36
C PRO A 150 -13.95 -9.44 3.08
N SER A 151 -14.41 -10.21 4.08
CA SER A 151 -15.61 -11.04 3.97
C SER A 151 -16.89 -10.24 3.66
N ASP A 152 -17.06 -9.06 4.25
CA ASP A 152 -18.19 -8.16 3.95
C ASP A 152 -18.10 -7.63 2.51
N LEU A 153 -16.89 -7.29 2.07
CA LEU A 153 -16.64 -6.86 0.69
C LEU A 153 -17.00 -7.97 -0.30
N TYR A 154 -16.54 -9.21 -0.08
CA TYR A 154 -16.88 -10.35 -0.93
C TYR A 154 -18.39 -10.63 -0.94
N LYS A 155 -19.06 -10.53 0.20
CA LYS A 155 -20.52 -10.68 0.30
C LYS A 155 -21.22 -9.64 -0.59
N LYS A 156 -20.83 -8.38 -0.54
CA LYS A 156 -21.41 -7.30 -1.35
C LYS A 156 -21.11 -7.46 -2.84
N LEU A 157 -19.89 -7.87 -3.21
CA LEU A 157 -19.54 -8.20 -4.60
C LEU A 157 -20.39 -9.37 -5.14
N ASN A 158 -20.69 -10.37 -4.32
CA ASN A 158 -21.61 -11.44 -4.68
C ASN A 158 -23.05 -10.92 -4.87
N GLN A 159 -23.53 -10.03 -3.99
CA GLN A 159 -24.87 -9.43 -4.10
C GLN A 159 -25.04 -8.55 -5.35
N TRP A 160 -23.96 -7.89 -5.79
CA TRP A 160 -23.91 -7.18 -7.07
C TRP A 160 -23.87 -8.12 -8.29
N GLU A 161 -23.53 -9.40 -8.10
CA GLU A 161 -23.36 -10.39 -9.16
C GLU A 161 -22.31 -9.97 -10.20
N VAL A 162 -21.18 -9.47 -9.70
CA VAL A 162 -20.06 -8.99 -10.51
C VAL A 162 -18.90 -9.98 -10.54
N GLU A 163 -18.28 -10.09 -11.73
CA GLU A 163 -16.96 -10.70 -11.87
C GLU A 163 -15.91 -9.68 -11.42
N ALA A 164 -15.25 -9.95 -10.29
CA ALA A 164 -14.27 -9.06 -9.69
C ALA A 164 -13.00 -9.81 -9.26
N LEU A 165 -11.87 -9.10 -9.25
CA LEU A 165 -10.64 -9.48 -8.57
C LEU A 165 -10.44 -8.50 -7.41
N VAL A 166 -9.95 -8.99 -6.28
CA VAL A 166 -9.62 -8.18 -5.11
C VAL A 166 -8.16 -8.44 -4.79
N ILE A 167 -7.31 -7.48 -5.16
CA ILE A 167 -5.85 -7.62 -5.20
C ILE A 167 -5.25 -6.81 -4.05
N PRO A 168 -4.73 -7.46 -3.00
CA PRO A 168 -4.04 -6.77 -1.93
C PRO A 168 -2.75 -6.13 -2.42
N HIS A 169 -2.43 -4.96 -1.88
CA HIS A 169 -1.20 -4.21 -2.12
C HIS A 169 -0.76 -3.47 -0.86
N GLY A 170 0.42 -2.86 -0.89
CA GLY A 170 0.97 -2.04 0.20
C GLY A 170 1.12 -2.72 1.57
N SER A 171 0.90 -4.03 1.69
CA SER A 171 0.65 -4.68 3.00
C SER A 171 1.80 -4.53 3.99
N ALA A 172 3.04 -4.43 3.53
CA ALA A 172 4.22 -4.26 4.37
C ALA A 172 4.70 -2.81 4.51
N TRP A 173 3.96 -1.82 3.99
CA TRP A 173 4.30 -0.40 4.09
C TRP A 173 3.93 0.14 5.47
N GLY A 174 4.94 0.46 6.27
CA GLY A 174 4.75 0.84 7.67
C GLY A 174 4.05 2.17 7.90
N ASN A 175 3.85 2.99 6.87
CA ASN A 175 3.10 4.23 6.98
C ASN A 175 1.61 3.97 7.28
N THR A 176 1.02 2.93 6.69
CA THR A 176 -0.39 2.55 6.89
C THR A 176 -0.54 1.26 7.69
N SER A 177 0.42 0.34 7.60
CA SER A 177 0.41 -0.90 8.38
C SER A 177 0.98 -0.67 9.78
N PRO A 178 0.22 -0.96 10.86
CA PRO A 178 0.72 -0.84 12.23
C PRO A 178 1.87 -1.84 12.49
N ALA A 179 2.66 -1.59 13.53
CA ALA A 179 3.62 -2.58 14.00
C ALA A 179 2.88 -3.89 14.31
N MET A 180 3.51 -5.03 14.03
CA MET A 180 2.93 -6.37 14.20
C MET A 180 1.76 -6.72 13.26
N ALA A 181 1.42 -5.88 12.28
CA ALA A 181 0.50 -6.25 11.19
C ALA A 181 0.93 -7.57 10.54
N SER A 182 -0.05 -8.44 10.29
CA SER A 182 0.18 -9.79 9.77
C SER A 182 -0.85 -10.23 8.76
N TRP A 183 -0.42 -11.07 7.82
CA TRP A 183 -1.31 -11.78 6.91
C TRP A 183 -2.30 -12.73 7.61
N ASP A 184 -2.03 -13.15 8.86
CA ASP A 184 -2.92 -14.05 9.62
C ASP A 184 -4.38 -13.54 9.71
N ASN A 185 -4.56 -12.22 9.79
CA ASN A 185 -5.89 -11.61 9.93
C ASN A 185 -6.77 -11.82 8.69
N GLN A 186 -6.16 -11.97 7.52
CA GLN A 186 -6.86 -12.00 6.24
C GLN A 186 -6.67 -13.30 5.47
N LEU A 187 -5.62 -14.08 5.74
CA LEU A 187 -5.41 -15.43 5.20
C LEU A 187 -5.94 -16.46 6.19
N ASN A 188 -7.26 -16.60 6.22
CA ASN A 188 -7.98 -17.59 7.01
C ASN A 188 -9.31 -17.93 6.31
N SER A 189 -10.03 -18.91 6.83
CA SER A 189 -11.28 -19.40 6.21
C SER A 189 -12.43 -18.38 6.16
N LYS A 190 -12.33 -17.27 6.91
CA LYS A 190 -13.37 -16.23 6.94
C LYS A 190 -13.07 -15.11 5.97
N GLU A 191 -11.83 -14.62 5.97
CA GLU A 191 -11.45 -13.37 5.31
C GLU A 191 -10.71 -13.57 3.98
N HIS A 192 -10.46 -14.82 3.56
CA HIS A 192 -9.88 -15.15 2.27
C HIS A 192 -10.87 -15.91 1.39
N ASP A 193 -11.07 -15.44 0.16
CA ASP A 193 -11.79 -16.16 -0.88
C ASP A 193 -10.92 -16.23 -2.15
N PRO A 194 -10.43 -17.41 -2.58
CA PRO A 194 -9.58 -17.55 -3.77
C PRO A 194 -10.31 -17.22 -5.07
N LYS A 195 -11.66 -17.12 -5.07
CA LYS A 195 -12.43 -16.59 -6.21
C LYS A 195 -12.06 -15.13 -6.49
N TYR A 196 -11.87 -14.34 -5.44
CA TYR A 196 -11.61 -12.90 -5.53
C TYR A 196 -10.13 -12.57 -5.34
N GLN A 197 -9.49 -13.18 -4.34
CA GLN A 197 -8.13 -12.90 -3.91
C GLN A 197 -7.17 -14.02 -4.35
N ASN A 198 -6.89 -14.09 -5.65
CA ASN A 198 -5.92 -15.03 -6.22
C ASN A 198 -4.65 -14.35 -6.75
N LEU A 199 -4.58 -13.02 -6.69
CA LEU A 199 -3.43 -12.20 -7.05
C LEU A 199 -2.99 -11.37 -5.85
N VAL A 200 -1.69 -11.10 -5.76
CA VAL A 200 -1.10 -10.16 -4.78
C VAL A 200 -0.09 -9.29 -5.50
N GLU A 201 -0.12 -8.00 -5.20
CA GLU A 201 0.92 -7.09 -5.63
C GLU A 201 2.18 -7.27 -4.79
N ILE A 202 3.32 -7.51 -5.45
CA ILE A 202 4.60 -7.73 -4.78
C ILE A 202 5.55 -6.53 -4.91
N PHE A 203 5.24 -5.59 -5.81
CA PHE A 203 6.05 -4.40 -6.05
C PHE A 203 5.19 -3.25 -6.57
N GLN A 204 5.38 -2.07 -5.97
CA GLN A 204 4.70 -0.82 -6.32
C GLN A 204 5.57 0.40 -5.99
N ASP A 205 5.02 1.61 -6.11
CA ASP A 205 5.71 2.86 -5.75
C ASP A 205 6.19 2.87 -4.28
N MET A 206 5.45 2.28 -3.36
CA MET A 206 5.83 2.17 -1.94
C MET A 206 6.88 1.09 -1.69
N GLY A 207 7.37 0.39 -2.72
CA GLY A 207 8.44 -0.60 -2.64
C GLY A 207 8.00 -2.06 -2.74
N THR A 208 8.94 -2.97 -2.50
CA THR A 208 8.69 -4.41 -2.55
C THR A 208 8.10 -4.95 -1.25
N LEU A 209 7.22 -5.94 -1.39
CA LEU A 209 6.65 -6.72 -0.30
C LEU A 209 7.21 -8.15 -0.26
N ARG A 210 8.27 -8.43 -1.04
CA ARG A 210 8.74 -9.79 -1.31
C ARG A 210 9.28 -10.53 -0.08
N SER A 211 10.24 -9.93 0.62
CA SER A 211 11.13 -10.67 1.52
C SER A 211 10.63 -10.73 2.96
N PHE A 212 10.62 -11.92 3.56
CA PHE A 212 10.50 -12.05 5.00
C PHE A 212 11.86 -11.83 5.65
N VAL A 213 11.95 -10.86 6.57
CA VAL A 213 13.18 -10.52 7.28
C VAL A 213 12.99 -10.75 8.76
N HIS A 214 14.00 -11.32 9.42
CA HIS A 214 13.93 -11.69 10.84
C HIS A 214 14.05 -10.50 11.80
N GLY A 215 14.33 -9.29 11.29
CA GLY A 215 14.34 -8.07 12.08
C GLY A 215 12.97 -7.83 12.70
N ARG A 216 12.90 -7.81 14.04
CA ARG A 216 11.65 -7.59 14.78
C ARG A 216 11.57 -6.13 15.20
N LEU A 217 10.42 -5.50 14.97
CA LEU A 217 10.14 -4.18 15.53
C LEU A 217 10.06 -4.25 17.07
N PHE A 218 9.39 -5.29 17.57
CA PHE A 218 9.22 -5.59 18.98
C PHE A 218 9.33 -7.09 19.21
N ASN A 219 9.83 -7.48 20.38
CA ASN A 219 9.61 -8.80 20.93
C ASN A 219 8.27 -8.80 21.68
N GLU A 220 7.50 -9.87 21.55
CA GLU A 220 6.24 -10.07 22.27
C GLU A 220 6.50 -11.07 23.40
N VAL A 221 6.42 -10.61 24.65
CA VAL A 221 6.69 -11.39 25.87
C VAL A 221 5.54 -11.13 26.85
N ASP A 222 4.79 -12.16 27.21
CA ASP A 222 3.64 -12.08 28.14
C ASP A 222 2.66 -10.94 27.80
N ASP A 223 2.22 -10.88 26.54
CA ASP A 223 1.34 -9.82 25.99
C ASP A 223 1.89 -8.38 26.12
N ARG A 224 3.20 -8.22 26.32
CA ARG A 224 3.90 -6.94 26.32
C ARG A 224 4.93 -6.87 25.21
N TYR A 225 5.19 -5.64 24.76
CA TYR A 225 6.27 -5.36 23.81
C TYR A 225 7.56 -5.04 24.55
N GLU A 226 8.65 -5.62 24.06
CA GLU A 226 10.02 -5.30 24.46
C GLU A 226 10.81 -4.85 23.24
N CYS A 227 11.68 -3.86 23.42
CA CYS A 227 12.56 -3.41 22.36
C CYS A 227 13.69 -4.43 22.13
N PRO A 228 13.84 -5.00 20.92
CA PRO A 228 14.92 -5.92 20.64
C PRO A 228 16.26 -5.18 20.54
N SER A 229 17.36 -5.88 20.80
CA SER A 229 18.70 -5.37 20.54
C SER A 229 18.91 -5.16 19.03
N PRO A 230 19.65 -4.12 18.61
CA PRO A 230 19.99 -3.92 17.21
C PRO A 230 20.90 -5.04 16.71
N THR A 231 20.86 -5.25 15.40
CA THR A 231 21.75 -6.17 14.69
C THR A 231 22.50 -5.40 13.62
N GLU A 232 23.53 -6.00 13.02
CA GLU A 232 24.26 -5.40 11.89
C GLU A 232 23.34 -4.99 10.74
N LYS A 233 22.23 -5.71 10.54
CA LYS A 233 21.32 -5.52 9.39
C LYS A 233 20.03 -4.77 9.72
N TYR A 234 19.75 -4.51 10.99
CA TYR A 234 18.49 -3.91 11.43
C TYR A 234 18.62 -3.21 12.77
N VAL A 235 18.18 -1.95 12.82
CA VAL A 235 18.10 -1.13 14.03
C VAL A 235 16.61 -0.83 14.30
N PRO A 236 16.03 -1.30 15.41
CA PRO A 236 14.65 -0.96 15.78
C PRO A 236 14.50 0.54 16.09
N ASP A 237 13.36 1.14 15.73
CA ASP A 237 13.08 2.54 16.05
C ASP A 237 13.12 2.82 17.56
N CYS A 238 12.65 1.87 18.38
CA CYS A 238 12.71 1.98 19.85
C CYS A 238 14.15 2.09 20.37
N PHE A 239 15.09 1.37 19.76
CA PHE A 239 16.51 1.44 20.11
C PHE A 239 17.10 2.78 19.67
N GLN A 240 16.79 3.19 18.44
CA GLN A 240 17.24 4.47 17.91
C GLN A 240 16.74 5.65 18.75
N ALA A 241 15.52 5.60 19.28
CA ALA A 241 15.01 6.60 20.22
C ALA A 241 15.93 6.75 21.46
N GLY A 242 16.45 5.63 21.97
CA GLY A 242 17.48 5.61 23.02
C GLY A 242 18.76 6.32 22.62
N GLU A 243 19.30 5.98 21.44
CA GLU A 243 20.53 6.59 20.90
C GLU A 243 20.37 8.10 20.66
N ILE A 244 19.21 8.54 20.17
CA ILE A 244 18.91 9.97 19.99
C ILE A 244 19.00 10.71 21.32
N ILE A 245 18.33 10.20 22.36
CA ILE A 245 18.34 10.83 23.69
C ILE A 245 19.74 10.78 24.32
N LYS A 246 20.46 9.67 24.13
CA LYS A 246 21.85 9.51 24.60
C LYS A 246 22.76 10.56 23.99
N GLU A 247 22.71 10.74 22.67
CA GLU A 247 23.55 11.69 21.95
C GLU A 247 23.23 13.13 22.32
N ARG A 248 21.93 13.49 22.40
CA ARG A 248 21.51 14.82 22.89
C ARG A 248 22.01 15.10 24.31
N CYS A 249 21.98 14.09 25.19
CA CYS A 249 22.49 14.19 26.55
C CYS A 249 24.01 14.43 26.58
N ARG A 250 24.76 13.70 25.74
CA ARG A 250 26.22 13.87 25.58
C ARG A 250 26.59 15.28 25.10
N VAL A 251 25.89 15.79 24.09
CA VAL A 251 26.08 17.17 23.58
C VAL A 251 25.76 18.21 24.64
N SER A 252 24.79 17.93 25.51
CA SER A 252 24.43 18.79 26.65
C SER A 252 25.35 18.62 27.87
N ALA A 253 26.53 18.03 27.70
CA ALA A 253 27.53 17.77 28.75
C ALA A 253 27.04 16.91 29.93
N GLY A 254 26.12 15.96 29.68
CA GLY A 254 25.76 14.93 30.65
C GLY A 254 26.86 13.87 30.81
N ASP A 255 26.98 13.31 32.01
CA ASP A 255 27.88 12.17 32.26
C ASP A 255 27.32 10.87 31.64
N GLU A 256 28.21 9.89 31.40
CA GLU A 256 27.88 8.63 30.73
C GLU A 256 26.75 7.86 31.43
N ALA A 257 26.79 7.77 32.77
CA ALA A 257 25.78 7.05 33.54
C ALA A 257 24.40 7.70 33.43
N THR A 258 24.33 9.03 33.49
CA THR A 258 23.10 9.78 33.26
C THR A 258 22.56 9.59 31.84
N CYS A 259 23.42 9.67 30.83
CA CYS A 259 22.98 9.53 29.43
C CYS A 259 22.52 8.11 29.11
N ASP A 260 23.17 7.09 29.67
CA ASP A 260 22.73 5.69 29.56
C ASP A 260 21.40 5.43 30.28
N ALA A 261 21.18 6.05 31.44
CA ALA A 261 19.90 5.96 32.14
C ALA A 261 18.76 6.56 31.31
N ARG A 262 18.99 7.73 30.70
CA ARG A 262 18.00 8.39 29.83
C ARG A 262 17.75 7.64 28.53
N ALA A 263 18.77 7.00 27.97
CA ALA A 263 18.63 6.14 26.79
C ALA A 263 17.69 4.96 27.10
N LYS A 264 17.89 4.28 28.24
CA LYS A 264 17.03 3.18 28.70
C LYS A 264 15.59 3.64 28.93
N GLU A 265 15.41 4.81 29.55
CA GLU A 265 14.10 5.42 29.74
C GLU A 265 13.41 5.72 28.40
N ALA A 266 14.14 6.27 27.42
CA ALA A 266 13.61 6.54 26.07
C ALA A 266 13.19 5.26 25.33
N ILE A 267 13.97 4.18 25.42
CA ILE A 267 13.61 2.87 24.86
C ILE A 267 12.29 2.37 25.49
N LEU A 268 12.16 2.48 26.81
CA LEU A 268 10.97 2.06 27.54
C LEU A 268 9.74 2.89 27.16
N ASN A 269 9.88 4.22 27.15
CA ASN A 269 8.80 5.14 26.81
C ASN A 269 8.32 4.91 25.37
N PHE A 270 9.25 4.78 24.41
CA PHE A 270 8.92 4.48 23.02
C PHE A 270 8.12 3.18 22.90
N THR A 271 8.60 2.12 23.57
CA THR A 271 7.99 0.78 23.49
C THR A 271 6.59 0.77 24.10
N LYS A 272 6.40 1.38 25.27
CA LYS A 272 5.09 1.51 25.93
C LYS A 272 4.11 2.35 25.11
N ALA A 273 4.61 3.34 24.38
CA ALA A 273 3.79 4.25 23.60
C ALA A 273 3.39 3.72 22.22
N ASN A 274 3.70 2.47 21.84
CA ASN A 274 3.33 1.90 20.53
C ASN A 274 1.82 2.06 20.24
N PRO A 275 1.39 2.59 19.07
CA PRO A 275 2.17 2.97 17.88
C PRO A 275 2.65 4.44 17.82
N TYR A 276 2.52 5.20 18.91
CA TYR A 276 2.89 6.61 19.04
C TYR A 276 4.33 6.84 19.55
N GLY A 277 5.19 5.83 19.51
CA GLY A 277 6.57 5.89 20.03
C GLY A 277 7.37 7.10 19.55
N LEU A 278 7.18 7.55 18.30
CA LEU A 278 7.83 8.74 17.75
C LEU A 278 7.56 10.02 18.56
N LEU A 279 6.40 10.14 19.19
CA LEU A 279 6.04 11.30 20.01
C LEU A 279 6.80 11.34 21.35
N THR A 280 7.40 10.22 21.78
CA THR A 280 8.16 10.15 23.03
C THR A 280 9.51 10.85 22.94
N VAL A 281 9.99 11.16 21.72
CA VAL A 281 11.20 11.96 21.47
C VAL A 281 10.76 13.38 21.08
N PRO A 282 10.83 14.35 22.00
CA PRO A 282 10.40 15.71 21.72
C PRO A 282 11.23 16.35 20.61
N ASN A 283 10.59 17.08 19.69
CA ASN A 283 11.25 17.76 18.57
C ASN A 283 12.22 16.84 17.80
N ASN A 284 11.83 15.57 17.59
CA ASN A 284 12.65 14.66 16.79
C ASN A 284 12.76 15.15 15.34
N ARG A 285 13.93 14.95 14.74
CA ARG A 285 14.23 15.33 13.36
C ARG A 285 14.40 14.07 12.51
N PRO A 286 13.96 14.07 11.23
CA PRO A 286 14.03 12.87 10.39
C PRO A 286 15.43 12.24 10.27
N TYR A 287 16.49 13.05 10.22
CA TYR A 287 17.87 12.56 10.13
C TYR A 287 18.36 11.87 11.41
N GLU A 288 17.80 12.18 12.59
CA GLU A 288 18.16 11.53 13.86
C GLU A 288 17.74 10.06 13.88
N TRP A 289 16.75 9.68 13.06
CA TRP A 289 16.29 8.30 12.95
C TRP A 289 17.11 7.45 11.98
N LEU A 290 18.00 8.05 11.18
CA LEU A 290 18.88 7.32 10.25
C LEU A 290 18.11 6.25 9.44
N ASN A 291 18.63 5.02 9.39
CA ASN A 291 18.04 3.85 8.75
C ASN A 291 17.28 2.93 9.74
N SER A 292 16.90 3.42 10.92
CA SER A 292 16.08 2.65 11.87
C SER A 292 14.72 2.25 11.28
N GLY A 293 14.24 1.06 11.65
CA GLY A 293 13.00 0.49 11.12
C GLY A 293 13.07 0.01 9.68
N GLN A 294 14.19 0.20 8.97
CA GLN A 294 14.30 -0.12 7.54
C GLN A 294 14.95 -1.48 7.28
N CYS A 295 14.52 -2.15 6.21
CA CYS A 295 15.19 -3.35 5.71
C CYS A 295 16.42 -2.97 4.88
N GLN A 296 17.63 -3.25 5.37
CA GLN A 296 18.87 -2.82 4.71
C GLN A 296 19.35 -3.74 3.58
N ASP A 297 18.95 -5.02 3.58
CA ASP A 297 19.33 -6.01 2.56
C ASP A 297 18.17 -6.36 1.60
N CYS A 298 17.10 -5.58 1.61
CA CYS A 298 15.98 -5.72 0.68
C CYS A 298 16.21 -4.92 -0.60
N PHE A 299 15.75 -5.46 -1.73
CA PHE A 299 15.67 -4.74 -3.00
C PHE A 299 14.51 -3.73 -2.96
N LEU A 300 14.79 -2.43 -2.93
CA LEU A 300 13.79 -1.34 -2.93
C LEU A 300 12.66 -1.59 -1.90
N PRO A 301 12.98 -1.65 -0.59
CA PRO A 301 12.03 -2.02 0.45
C PRO A 301 10.92 -1.00 0.64
N ALA A 302 9.78 -1.47 1.17
CA ALA A 302 8.81 -0.56 1.74
C ALA A 302 9.35 0.14 3.00
N PHE A 303 9.00 1.41 3.17
CA PHE A 303 9.32 2.19 4.36
C PHE A 303 8.79 1.51 5.62
N ASP A 304 9.61 1.46 6.68
CA ASP A 304 9.24 0.92 7.99
C ASP A 304 8.61 -0.49 7.84
N TYR A 305 9.41 -1.42 7.32
CA TYR A 305 8.92 -2.68 6.75
C TYR A 305 8.18 -3.57 7.77
N ARG A 306 7.10 -4.26 7.35
CA ARG A 306 6.38 -5.24 8.19
C ARG A 306 6.64 -6.68 7.73
N PRO A 307 7.55 -7.44 8.37
CA PRO A 307 7.90 -8.78 7.91
C PRO A 307 6.74 -9.76 7.81
N ARG A 308 5.84 -9.79 8.81
CA ARG A 308 4.65 -10.66 8.81
C ARG A 308 3.57 -10.24 7.80
N SER A 309 3.75 -9.10 7.14
CA SER A 309 2.92 -8.66 6.02
C SER A 309 3.63 -8.81 4.66
N SER A 310 4.75 -9.54 4.61
CA SER A 310 5.45 -9.89 3.36
C SER A 310 4.76 -11.03 2.60
N VAL A 311 5.00 -11.10 1.28
CA VAL A 311 4.49 -12.18 0.43
C VAL A 311 5.15 -13.52 0.78
N GLN A 312 6.43 -13.55 1.14
CA GLN A 312 7.08 -14.78 1.62
C GLN A 312 6.40 -15.34 2.87
N TYR A 313 6.00 -14.48 3.80
CA TYR A 313 5.21 -14.91 4.96
C TYR A 313 3.85 -15.46 4.53
N ALA A 314 3.13 -14.74 3.67
CA ALA A 314 1.83 -15.18 3.14
C ALA A 314 1.88 -16.57 2.49
N LEU A 315 2.94 -16.88 1.72
CA LEU A 315 3.13 -18.18 1.09
C LEU A 315 3.49 -19.31 2.06
N ALA A 316 4.07 -18.97 3.21
CA ALA A 316 4.36 -19.93 4.27
C ALA A 316 3.13 -20.25 5.13
N LEU A 317 2.08 -19.42 5.07
CA LEU A 317 0.83 -19.65 5.77
C LEU A 317 -0.02 -20.72 5.10
N ARG A 318 -0.80 -21.38 5.94
CA ARG A 318 -1.92 -22.26 5.59
C ARG A 318 -2.99 -22.08 6.67
N ASN A 319 -4.21 -22.54 6.42
CA ASN A 319 -5.23 -22.50 7.45
C ASN A 319 -4.96 -23.57 8.53
N PHE A 320 -4.38 -23.17 9.66
CA PHE A 320 -4.00 -24.12 10.73
C PHE A 320 -5.19 -24.68 11.54
N ASN A 321 -6.42 -24.17 11.33
CA ASN A 321 -7.62 -24.67 12.01
C ASN A 321 -8.24 -25.89 11.33
N ASP A 322 -7.73 -26.30 10.17
CA ASP A 322 -8.18 -27.46 9.42
C ASP A 322 -6.98 -28.33 9.04
N THR A 323 -7.13 -29.64 9.23
CA THR A 323 -6.07 -30.64 9.07
C THR A 323 -5.74 -30.93 7.60
N ASN A 324 -6.59 -30.54 6.65
CA ASN A 324 -6.42 -30.80 5.21
C ASN A 324 -6.21 -29.51 4.39
N THR A 325 -5.49 -28.54 4.94
CA THR A 325 -5.36 -27.23 4.30
C THR A 325 -4.12 -27.10 3.44
N GLU A 326 -4.36 -26.66 2.21
CA GLU A 326 -3.31 -26.30 1.27
C GLU A 326 -2.71 -24.93 1.61
N PRO A 327 -1.42 -24.69 1.32
CA PRO A 327 -0.85 -23.34 1.36
C PRO A 327 -1.61 -22.39 0.44
N TYR A 328 -1.61 -21.10 0.78
CA TYR A 328 -2.21 -20.06 -0.08
C TYR A 328 -1.42 -19.89 -1.38
N ARG A 329 -2.12 -19.70 -2.50
CA ARG A 329 -1.54 -19.71 -3.84
C ARG A 329 -1.91 -18.44 -4.62
N PHE A 330 -0.91 -17.60 -4.90
CA PHE A 330 -1.10 -16.31 -5.55
C PHE A 330 -0.36 -16.21 -6.89
N GLY A 331 -0.93 -15.46 -7.83
CA GLY A 331 -0.16 -14.85 -8.91
C GLY A 331 0.43 -13.53 -8.43
N PHE A 332 1.65 -13.22 -8.86
CA PHE A 332 2.33 -11.99 -8.46
C PHE A 332 2.27 -10.95 -9.56
N ILE A 333 1.82 -9.75 -9.20
CA ILE A 333 1.78 -8.61 -10.09
C ILE A 333 2.58 -7.45 -9.51
N GLY A 334 2.94 -6.50 -10.35
CA GLY A 334 3.37 -5.18 -9.91
C GLY A 334 2.49 -4.12 -10.56
N SER A 335 2.42 -2.94 -9.97
CA SER A 335 1.72 -1.81 -10.55
C SER A 335 2.41 -0.51 -10.20
N SER A 336 1.99 0.58 -10.83
CA SER A 336 2.52 1.90 -10.54
C SER A 336 2.09 2.41 -9.17
N ASP A 337 0.87 2.07 -8.72
CA ASP A 337 0.17 2.63 -7.55
C ASP A 337 0.40 4.15 -7.34
N HIS A 338 0.26 4.92 -8.42
CA HIS A 338 0.72 6.30 -8.47
C HIS A 338 -0.46 7.29 -8.43
N HIS A 339 -0.42 8.23 -7.49
CA HIS A 339 -1.55 9.11 -7.18
C HIS A 339 -1.65 10.37 -8.07
N SER A 340 -0.84 10.49 -9.13
CA SER A 340 -0.91 11.64 -10.07
C SER A 340 -1.71 11.36 -11.35
N SER A 341 -2.28 10.16 -11.49
CA SER A 341 -2.94 9.68 -12.72
C SER A 341 -2.04 9.67 -13.96
N ARG A 342 -0.72 9.84 -13.79
CA ARG A 342 0.25 9.84 -14.89
C ARG A 342 0.44 8.44 -15.44
N SER A 343 0.21 8.30 -16.74
CA SER A 343 0.53 7.05 -17.44
C SER A 343 2.05 6.83 -17.50
N GLY A 344 2.50 5.60 -17.23
CA GLY A 344 3.88 5.20 -17.46
C GLY A 344 4.87 5.71 -16.41
N SER A 345 4.45 6.01 -15.18
CA SER A 345 5.36 5.86 -14.04
C SER A 345 5.85 4.40 -14.01
N GLY A 346 7.17 4.19 -13.86
CA GLY A 346 7.75 2.84 -13.67
C GLY A 346 8.77 2.42 -14.72
N TYR A 347 8.70 2.86 -15.98
CA TYR A 347 9.69 2.42 -16.99
C TYR A 347 10.97 3.26 -17.03
N LYS A 348 11.08 4.28 -16.18
CA LYS A 348 12.13 5.30 -16.20
C LYS A 348 12.45 5.77 -14.79
N GLU A 349 13.68 5.50 -14.35
CA GLU A 349 14.26 5.99 -13.10
C GLU A 349 14.88 7.40 -13.24
N VAL A 350 14.14 8.32 -13.87
CA VAL A 350 14.52 9.74 -14.00
C VAL A 350 13.42 10.62 -13.43
N ASP A 351 13.71 11.90 -13.20
CA ASP A 351 12.73 12.89 -12.73
C ASP A 351 11.88 12.41 -11.54
N ARG A 352 12.54 12.05 -10.43
CA ARG A 352 11.90 11.47 -9.23
C ARG A 352 10.60 12.17 -8.83
N ILE A 353 10.56 13.50 -8.82
CA ILE A 353 9.36 14.28 -8.43
C ILE A 353 8.19 14.09 -9.41
N ARG A 354 8.50 13.81 -10.67
CA ARG A 354 7.51 13.64 -11.76
C ARG A 354 7.04 12.20 -11.90
N ASN A 355 7.90 11.22 -11.64
CA ASN A 355 7.64 9.80 -11.86
C ASN A 355 7.39 9.01 -10.57
N THR A 356 7.42 9.64 -9.40
CA THR A 356 7.09 9.06 -8.10
C THR A 356 6.20 10.01 -7.30
N ASP A 357 5.61 9.53 -6.20
CA ASP A 357 4.89 10.38 -5.24
C ASP A 357 5.82 11.13 -4.26
N SER A 358 7.14 11.08 -4.50
CA SER A 358 8.11 11.93 -3.79
C SER A 358 7.90 13.41 -4.13
N LYS A 359 7.06 14.10 -3.36
CA LYS A 359 6.91 15.57 -3.44
C LYS A 359 7.77 16.34 -2.43
N TYR A 360 8.52 15.62 -1.59
CA TYR A 360 9.40 16.24 -0.59
C TYR A 360 10.61 16.92 -1.24
N ARG A 361 10.91 18.14 -0.78
CA ARG A 361 12.18 18.83 -1.03
C ARG A 361 12.76 19.23 0.32
N SER A 362 14.02 18.92 0.58
CA SER A 362 14.71 19.30 1.82
C SER A 362 14.79 20.82 2.02
N SER A 363 14.64 21.60 0.95
CA SER A 363 14.57 23.06 0.99
C SER A 363 13.17 23.61 1.33
N ASN A 364 12.17 22.77 1.55
CA ASN A 364 10.78 23.20 1.73
C ASN A 364 10.53 23.63 3.18
N THR A 365 10.64 24.94 3.43
CA THR A 365 10.54 25.56 4.77
C THR A 365 9.18 25.39 5.43
N ILE A 366 8.12 25.05 4.68
CA ILE A 366 6.77 24.82 5.24
C ILE A 366 6.74 23.59 6.16
N MET A 367 7.48 22.52 5.84
CA MET A 367 7.57 21.34 6.71
C MET A 367 8.45 21.56 7.95
N SER A 368 9.18 22.68 8.01
CA SER A 368 9.90 23.13 9.20
C SER A 368 9.12 24.17 10.02
N LEU A 369 7.94 24.62 9.57
CA LEU A 369 7.08 25.52 10.35
C LEU A 369 6.54 24.77 11.57
N GLY A 370 7.13 25.05 12.73
CA GLY A 370 6.86 24.38 14.01
C GLY A 370 8.07 23.63 14.58
N GLN A 371 9.13 23.42 13.78
CA GLN A 371 10.43 23.01 14.31
C GLN A 371 11.12 24.26 14.87
N SER A 372 10.89 24.58 16.14
CA SER A 372 11.72 25.59 16.80
C SER A 372 13.18 25.10 16.73
N GLU A 373 14.10 25.94 16.25
CA GLU A 373 15.53 25.62 16.32
C GLU A 373 16.01 25.41 17.76
N GLU A 374 15.27 25.93 18.74
CA GLU A 374 15.90 26.30 20.00
C GLU A 374 16.18 25.19 21.00
N PHE A 375 15.46 24.04 21.09
CA PHE A 375 15.88 23.01 22.08
C PHE A 375 15.60 21.56 21.65
N LEU A 376 16.68 20.83 21.31
CA LEU A 376 16.69 19.36 21.28
C LEU A 376 16.72 18.84 22.73
N ILE A 377 15.55 18.43 23.24
CA ILE A 377 15.42 18.00 24.63
C ILE A 377 16.15 16.66 24.83
N PRO A 378 17.13 16.57 25.75
CA PRO A 378 17.91 15.35 26.01
C PRO A 378 17.18 14.42 26.98
N LYS A 379 15.85 14.33 26.90
CA LYS A 379 14.97 13.46 27.70
C LYS A 379 13.78 13.03 26.84
N SER A 380 13.34 11.79 27.03
CA SER A 380 12.07 11.33 26.48
C SER A 380 10.90 11.82 27.32
N GLN A 381 9.69 11.67 26.80
CA GLN A 381 8.45 11.94 27.50
C GLN A 381 7.51 10.73 27.42
N GLU A 382 6.69 10.55 28.45
CA GLU A 382 5.61 9.57 28.43
C GLU A 382 4.44 10.07 27.58
N ILE A 383 3.78 9.14 26.89
CA ILE A 383 2.58 9.42 26.09
C ILE A 383 1.40 8.71 26.73
N ASN A 384 0.36 9.48 27.07
CA ASN A 384 -0.89 8.91 27.55
C ASN A 384 -1.71 8.38 26.36
N LEU A 385 -1.75 7.05 26.21
CA LEU A 385 -2.47 6.39 25.11
C LEU A 385 -3.98 6.66 25.10
N GLU A 386 -4.61 6.87 26.26
CA GLU A 386 -6.06 7.17 26.34
C GLU A 386 -6.39 8.50 25.66
N GLN A 387 -5.48 9.47 25.75
CA GLN A 387 -5.62 10.76 25.07
C GLN A 387 -5.32 10.69 23.57
N MET A 388 -4.72 9.59 23.11
CA MET A 388 -4.33 9.40 21.71
C MET A 388 -5.33 8.55 20.91
N ILE A 389 -6.40 8.03 21.53
CA ILE A 389 -7.36 7.11 20.89
C ILE A 389 -7.86 7.65 19.55
N ASP A 390 -8.12 8.96 19.44
CA ASP A 390 -8.65 9.60 18.22
C ASP A 390 -7.57 10.23 17.33
N ARG A 391 -6.29 9.98 17.59
CA ARG A 391 -5.19 10.53 16.80
C ARG A 391 -4.64 9.55 15.78
N MET A 392 -4.24 10.08 14.62
CA MET A 392 -3.52 9.32 13.59
C MET A 392 -2.13 8.89 14.10
N LYS A 393 -1.62 7.77 13.57
CA LYS A 393 -0.22 7.40 13.74
C LYS A 393 0.70 8.58 13.35
N PRO A 394 1.74 8.90 14.15
CA PRO A 394 2.69 9.93 13.78
C PRO A 394 3.37 9.57 12.45
N SER A 395 3.35 10.51 11.50
CA SER A 395 3.96 10.31 10.17
C SER A 395 5.41 10.79 10.16
N GLN A 396 6.26 10.11 9.38
CA GLN A 396 7.63 10.53 9.09
C GLN A 396 7.76 10.93 7.61
N GLY A 397 6.98 11.93 7.18
CA GLY A 397 6.83 12.29 5.76
C GLY A 397 8.14 12.44 4.96
N GLU A 398 9.15 13.08 5.53
CA GLU A 398 10.48 13.19 4.89
C GLU A 398 11.15 11.82 4.67
N ARG A 399 11.10 10.94 5.68
CA ARG A 399 11.66 9.59 5.56
C ARG A 399 10.84 8.76 4.57
N VAL A 400 9.51 8.77 4.68
CA VAL A 400 8.59 8.08 3.77
C VAL A 400 8.89 8.45 2.31
N ALA A 401 9.06 9.74 2.02
CA ALA A 401 9.36 10.21 0.67
C ALA A 401 10.64 9.57 0.08
N SER A 402 11.61 9.17 0.91
CA SER A 402 12.86 8.51 0.49
C SER A 402 12.68 7.06 0.03
N PHE A 403 11.50 6.48 0.24
CA PHE A 403 11.13 5.10 -0.11
C PHE A 403 9.94 5.07 -1.09
N LEU A 404 9.74 6.16 -1.84
CA LEU A 404 8.78 6.21 -2.96
C LEU A 404 9.54 6.08 -4.29
N TYR A 405 9.20 5.03 -5.01
CA TYR A 405 9.80 4.57 -6.26
C TYR A 405 8.88 4.84 -7.46
N THR A 406 9.34 4.52 -8.65
CA THR A 406 8.60 4.72 -9.92
C THR A 406 7.46 3.72 -10.13
N GLY A 407 7.35 2.69 -9.28
CA GLY A 407 6.34 1.64 -9.35
C GLY A 407 6.64 0.52 -10.33
N GLY A 408 5.94 -0.60 -10.20
CA GLY A 408 6.10 -1.80 -11.00
C GLY A 408 5.20 -1.88 -12.22
N LEU A 409 5.32 -2.98 -12.97
CA LEU A 409 4.41 -3.32 -14.05
C LEU A 409 3.91 -4.76 -13.90
N ILE A 410 2.67 -4.97 -14.33
CA ILE A 410 2.08 -6.29 -14.53
C ILE A 410 2.35 -6.75 -15.96
N ALA A 411 2.73 -8.01 -16.10
CA ALA A 411 2.77 -8.70 -17.37
C ALA A 411 1.94 -9.99 -17.31
N THR A 412 1.37 -10.36 -18.44
CA THR A 412 0.35 -11.41 -18.54
C THR A 412 0.42 -12.08 -19.90
N HIS A 413 0.25 -13.41 -19.92
CA HIS A 413 0.20 -14.19 -21.15
C HIS A 413 -1.23 -14.35 -21.60
N VAL A 414 -1.54 -13.97 -22.84
CA VAL A 414 -2.90 -14.06 -23.39
C VAL A 414 -2.89 -14.71 -24.76
N THR A 415 -3.95 -15.45 -25.07
CA THR A 415 -4.17 -16.07 -26.39
C THR A 415 -4.78 -15.10 -27.40
N ALA A 416 -5.41 -14.03 -26.92
CA ALA A 416 -5.99 -12.96 -27.75
C ALA A 416 -5.87 -11.61 -27.05
N LYS A 417 -5.83 -10.53 -27.83
CA LYS A 417 -5.79 -9.15 -27.32
C LYS A 417 -7.20 -8.65 -27.03
N ASN A 418 -7.86 -9.24 -26.04
CA ASN A 418 -9.18 -8.78 -25.64
C ASN A 418 -9.39 -8.97 -24.14
N ARG A 419 -10.41 -8.28 -23.63
CA ARG A 419 -10.77 -8.26 -22.20
C ARG A 419 -10.99 -9.66 -21.63
N ASP A 420 -11.62 -10.56 -22.37
CA ASP A 420 -11.92 -11.91 -21.89
C ASP A 420 -10.67 -12.78 -21.76
N ALA A 421 -9.76 -12.72 -22.73
CA ALA A 421 -8.50 -13.44 -22.67
C ALA A 421 -7.60 -12.91 -21.55
N LEU A 422 -7.56 -11.60 -21.38
CA LEU A 422 -6.86 -10.94 -20.29
C LEU A 422 -7.42 -11.34 -18.93
N TRP A 423 -8.74 -11.23 -18.74
CA TRP A 423 -9.41 -11.63 -17.50
C TRP A 423 -9.17 -13.09 -17.14
N LYS A 424 -9.23 -13.99 -18.12
CA LYS A 424 -8.93 -15.42 -17.93
C LYS A 424 -7.47 -15.63 -17.49
N SER A 425 -6.52 -14.91 -18.09
CA SER A 425 -5.11 -15.00 -17.73
C SER A 425 -4.84 -14.54 -16.30
N LEU A 426 -5.41 -13.39 -15.90
CA LEU A 426 -5.32 -12.88 -14.53
C LEU A 426 -5.85 -13.91 -13.52
N ASN A 427 -7.03 -14.48 -13.78
CA ASN A 427 -7.64 -15.49 -12.90
C ASN A 427 -6.87 -16.83 -12.87
N ARG A 428 -6.20 -17.19 -13.96
CA ARG A 428 -5.33 -18.37 -14.03
C ARG A 428 -3.94 -18.13 -13.44
N ARG A 429 -3.63 -16.89 -13.06
CA ARG A 429 -2.32 -16.45 -12.57
C ARG A 429 -1.20 -16.67 -13.60
N GLU A 430 -1.53 -16.55 -14.88
CA GLU A 430 -0.57 -16.54 -16.00
C GLU A 430 0.12 -15.16 -16.09
N VAL A 431 0.61 -14.66 -14.95
CA VAL A 431 1.10 -13.30 -14.73
C VAL A 431 2.45 -13.28 -14.04
N TYR A 432 3.17 -12.16 -14.17
CA TYR A 432 4.35 -11.87 -13.38
C TYR A 432 4.51 -10.36 -13.16
N ALA A 433 5.21 -10.01 -12.08
CA ALA A 433 5.56 -8.65 -11.72
C ALA A 433 6.92 -8.25 -12.31
N THR A 434 7.07 -6.98 -12.65
CA THR A 434 8.38 -6.36 -12.91
C THR A 434 8.50 -5.10 -12.07
N SER A 435 9.73 -4.70 -11.74
CA SER A 435 10.02 -3.45 -11.02
C SER A 435 9.99 -2.21 -11.92
N GLY A 436 9.36 -2.30 -13.11
CA GLY A 436 9.30 -1.22 -14.09
C GLY A 436 9.80 -1.58 -15.48
N ASP A 437 10.77 -2.49 -15.56
CA ASP A 437 11.33 -2.94 -16.83
C ASP A 437 10.35 -3.80 -17.63
N ARG A 438 10.26 -3.53 -18.94
CA ARG A 438 9.33 -4.23 -19.85
C ARG A 438 9.96 -5.50 -20.44
N ILE A 439 10.31 -6.44 -19.56
CA ILE A 439 10.82 -7.77 -19.93
C ILE A 439 9.68 -8.70 -20.37
N LEU A 440 10.01 -9.69 -21.19
CA LEU A 440 9.14 -10.84 -21.42
C LEU A 440 9.71 -12.09 -20.76
N LEU A 441 8.89 -12.80 -19.98
CA LEU A 441 9.28 -14.00 -19.25
C LEU A 441 8.29 -15.13 -19.50
N TRP A 442 8.80 -16.30 -19.84
CA TRP A 442 8.07 -17.57 -19.89
C TRP A 442 8.77 -18.59 -19.02
N PHE A 443 7.98 -19.31 -18.23
CA PHE A 443 8.46 -20.37 -17.35
C PHE A 443 7.52 -21.57 -17.50
N ASP A 444 7.90 -22.48 -18.38
CA ASP A 444 7.06 -23.62 -18.75
C ASP A 444 7.59 -24.89 -18.10
N LEU A 445 6.75 -25.64 -17.39
CA LEU A 445 7.09 -26.98 -16.94
C LEU A 445 6.99 -27.94 -18.13
N ILE A 446 8.02 -28.75 -18.38
CA ILE A 446 8.11 -29.62 -19.57
C ILE A 446 7.98 -31.12 -19.29
N ASN A 447 7.95 -31.56 -18.03
CA ASN A 447 7.93 -32.98 -17.65
C ASN A 447 6.65 -33.44 -16.95
N HIS A 448 5.53 -32.73 -17.12
CA HIS A 448 4.24 -33.24 -16.66
C HIS A 448 3.72 -34.35 -17.60
N PRO A 449 3.06 -35.42 -17.11
CA PRO A 449 2.55 -36.51 -17.94
C PRO A 449 1.60 -36.07 -19.06
N GLU A 450 0.81 -35.03 -18.81
CA GLU A 450 -0.11 -34.41 -19.78
C GLU A 450 0.53 -33.35 -20.69
N GLY A 451 1.87 -33.30 -20.76
CA GLY A 451 2.61 -32.33 -21.56
C GLY A 451 2.90 -31.00 -20.86
N THR A 452 3.34 -30.00 -21.62
CA THR A 452 3.83 -28.73 -21.09
C THR A 452 2.76 -27.96 -20.31
N LYS A 453 3.12 -27.44 -19.12
CA LYS A 453 2.24 -26.60 -18.30
C LYS A 453 2.80 -25.17 -18.19
N PRO A 454 1.98 -24.12 -18.48
CA PRO A 454 2.42 -22.73 -18.40
C PRO A 454 2.52 -22.21 -16.96
N MET A 455 3.09 -21.02 -16.80
CA MET A 455 3.06 -20.27 -15.52
C MET A 455 1.64 -20.16 -14.95
N GLY A 456 1.51 -20.20 -13.62
CA GLY A 456 0.21 -20.16 -12.93
C GLY A 456 -0.51 -21.50 -12.83
N SER A 457 -0.04 -22.52 -13.54
CA SER A 457 -0.57 -23.88 -13.46
C SER A 457 -0.30 -24.53 -12.10
N GLU A 458 -1.24 -25.36 -11.65
CA GLU A 458 -1.13 -26.19 -10.45
C GLU A 458 -1.28 -27.66 -10.83
N PHE A 459 -0.43 -28.50 -10.25
CA PHE A 459 -0.40 -29.93 -10.52
C PHE A 459 0.40 -30.66 -9.42
N TYR A 460 0.20 -31.97 -9.32
CA TYR A 460 1.03 -32.87 -8.52
C TYR A 460 2.05 -33.56 -9.42
N LEU A 461 3.29 -33.65 -8.97
CA LEU A 461 4.36 -34.37 -9.64
C LEU A 461 5.04 -35.31 -8.66
N SER A 462 5.29 -36.54 -9.09
CA SER A 462 6.10 -37.52 -8.35
C SER A 462 7.60 -37.35 -8.59
N GLU A 463 7.98 -36.63 -9.64
CA GLU A 463 9.37 -36.37 -10.03
C GLU A 463 9.72 -34.89 -9.88
N ASN A 464 11.02 -34.60 -9.75
CA ASN A 464 11.49 -33.22 -9.70
C ASN A 464 11.07 -32.45 -10.96
N PRO A 465 10.49 -31.24 -10.82
CA PRO A 465 10.02 -30.48 -11.95
C PRO A 465 11.19 -30.01 -12.84
N ARG A 466 11.00 -30.08 -14.16
CA ARG A 466 11.93 -29.56 -15.17
C ARG A 466 11.27 -28.41 -15.90
N PHE A 467 11.96 -27.29 -15.96
CA PHE A 467 11.44 -26.07 -16.57
C PHE A 467 12.23 -25.67 -17.81
N LYS A 468 11.52 -25.14 -18.79
CA LYS A 468 12.09 -24.36 -19.89
C LYS A 468 11.80 -22.89 -19.62
N VAL A 469 12.86 -22.13 -19.42
CA VAL A 469 12.77 -20.69 -19.16
C VAL A 469 13.18 -19.92 -20.41
N ARG A 470 12.36 -18.95 -20.80
CA ARG A 470 12.70 -17.98 -21.85
C ARG A 470 12.54 -16.59 -21.28
N ALA A 471 13.56 -15.76 -21.45
CA ALA A 471 13.54 -14.37 -21.04
C ALA A 471 14.01 -13.48 -22.19
N ILE A 472 13.31 -12.37 -22.41
CA ILE A 472 13.71 -11.30 -23.33
C ILE A 472 13.79 -10.02 -22.51
N GLY A 473 14.96 -9.39 -22.52
CA GLY A 473 15.20 -8.16 -21.78
C GLY A 473 14.34 -6.98 -22.26
N SER A 474 14.29 -5.94 -21.43
CA SER A 474 13.69 -4.66 -21.76
C SER A 474 14.43 -4.01 -22.94
N HIS A 475 13.75 -3.13 -23.68
CA HIS A 475 14.44 -2.42 -24.77
C HIS A 475 15.44 -1.42 -24.18
N LYS A 476 16.67 -1.43 -24.70
CA LYS A 476 17.63 -0.36 -24.41
C LYS A 476 17.15 0.92 -25.08
N GLN A 477 16.91 1.96 -24.27
CA GLN A 477 16.51 3.27 -24.77
C GLN A 477 17.65 3.89 -25.58
N ARG A 478 17.32 4.59 -26.67
CA ARG A 478 18.29 5.40 -27.42
C ARG A 478 18.48 6.73 -26.70
N PRO A 479 19.67 7.37 -26.80
CA PRO A 479 19.87 8.72 -26.27
C PRO A 479 18.79 9.68 -26.77
N GLY A 480 18.22 10.50 -25.88
CA GLY A 480 17.21 11.52 -26.22
C GLY A 480 15.78 10.99 -26.39
N CYS A 481 15.52 9.70 -26.17
CA CYS A 481 14.16 9.17 -26.00
C CYS A 481 13.64 9.38 -24.56
N ASP A 482 14.05 10.47 -23.90
CA ASP A 482 13.79 10.84 -22.51
C ASP A 482 12.42 11.49 -22.30
#